data_AF-A0A969UP44-F1
#
_entry.id   AF-A0A969UP44-F1
#
_cell.length_a   1.000
_cell.length_b   1.000
_cell.length_c   1.000
_cell.angle_alpha   90.00
_cell.angle_beta   90.00
_cell.angle_gamma   90.00
#
_symmetry.space_group_name_H-M   'P 1'
#
loop_
_entity.id
_entity.type
_entity.pdbx_description
1 polymer ?
#
loop_
_entity_poly.entity_id
_entity_poly.type
_entity_poly.pdbx_seq_one_letter_code
_entity_poly.pdbx_strand_id
1 'polypeptide(L)'
;MTTQFIQTTYKNKIARVAAFIYGIVCYVTFFVTFLYAIGFVGNFVVPKSIDSAPIIPLGQALLVNVGLLGLFALQHSAMARQEFKTWWTTIVPKPVERSTYVLFSSLCLLTLFYFWQPLGIVIWHVENPIFRNLLYALFGFGWLLVLVSTFLINHFDLFGLRQVYLYLRGKDYTHLNFVTPGPYKYVRHPLYVGWLFAFWSIPTMTVAHLVFAVMTTAYILVAIQLEERDLVKVHGKAYVEYRDRVPMLIPFSRRKA
;
A
#
# COMPACT_ATOMS: atom_id res chain seq x y z
N MET A 1 -15.23 -2.29 -36.64
CA MET A 1 -15.61 -1.09 -35.85
C MET A 1 -14.76 -0.88 -34.59
N THR A 2 -14.24 -1.93 -33.95
CA THR A 2 -13.44 -1.86 -32.70
C THR A 2 -12.06 -1.23 -32.86
N THR A 3 -11.36 -1.46 -33.98
CA THR A 3 -9.99 -0.96 -34.21
C THR A 3 -9.95 0.55 -34.47
N GLN A 4 -11.01 1.10 -35.06
CA GLN A 4 -11.11 2.52 -35.40
C GLN A 4 -11.40 3.39 -34.17
N PHE A 5 -12.20 2.88 -33.22
CA PHE A 5 -12.47 3.50 -31.92
C PHE A 5 -11.22 3.61 -31.04
N ILE A 6 -10.41 2.54 -30.98
CA ILE A 6 -9.16 2.53 -30.19
C ILE A 6 -8.15 3.54 -30.77
N GLN A 7 -8.05 3.66 -32.10
CA GLN A 7 -7.21 4.69 -32.73
C GLN A 7 -7.72 6.13 -32.49
N THR A 8 -9.02 6.33 -32.27
CA THR A 8 -9.57 7.67 -32.01
C THR A 8 -9.23 8.16 -30.59
N THR A 9 -9.19 7.27 -29.60
CA THR A 9 -8.91 7.62 -28.20
C THR A 9 -7.48 8.14 -28.02
N TYR A 10 -6.48 7.56 -28.69
CA TYR A 10 -5.08 8.03 -28.65
C TYR A 10 -4.86 9.40 -29.33
N LYS A 11 -5.73 9.78 -30.28
CA LYS A 11 -5.66 11.08 -30.97
C LYS A 11 -6.40 12.20 -30.23
N ASN A 12 -7.27 11.89 -29.28
CA ASN A 12 -8.03 12.90 -28.56
C ASN A 12 -7.17 13.58 -27.47
N LYS A 13 -6.65 14.77 -27.79
CA LYS A 13 -5.84 15.59 -26.88
C LYS A 13 -6.55 15.91 -25.57
N ILE A 14 -7.87 16.16 -25.60
CA ILE A 14 -8.66 16.48 -24.40
C ILE A 14 -8.70 15.28 -23.46
N ALA A 15 -8.98 14.09 -23.98
CA ALA A 15 -9.00 12.86 -23.18
C ALA A 15 -7.65 12.57 -22.50
N ARG A 16 -6.54 12.84 -23.20
CA ARG A 16 -5.18 12.69 -22.69
C ARG A 16 -4.86 13.66 -21.56
N VAL A 17 -5.25 14.92 -21.70
CA VAL A 17 -5.10 15.93 -20.64
C VAL A 17 -5.98 15.59 -19.43
N ALA A 18 -7.24 15.20 -19.66
CA ALA A 18 -8.16 14.80 -18.59
C ALA A 18 -7.63 13.59 -17.80
N ALA A 19 -7.13 12.55 -18.48
CA ALA A 19 -6.52 11.38 -17.85
C ALA A 19 -5.29 11.75 -16.99
N PHE A 20 -4.47 12.70 -17.45
CA PHE A 20 -3.32 13.17 -16.70
C PHE A 20 -3.71 13.95 -15.45
N ILE A 21 -4.66 14.90 -15.56
CA ILE A 21 -5.20 15.64 -14.42
C ILE A 21 -5.81 14.68 -13.41
N TYR A 22 -6.62 13.72 -13.88
CA TYR A 22 -7.20 12.68 -13.04
C TYR A 22 -6.13 11.88 -12.28
N GLY A 23 -5.06 11.46 -12.96
CA GLY A 23 -3.94 10.77 -12.31
C GLY A 23 -3.24 11.61 -11.24
N ILE A 24 -3.05 12.92 -11.48
CA ILE A 24 -2.51 13.83 -10.46
C ILE A 24 -3.43 13.90 -9.24
N VAL A 25 -4.74 14.04 -9.44
CA VAL A 25 -5.71 14.06 -8.34
C VAL A 25 -5.63 12.76 -7.54
N CYS A 26 -5.64 11.60 -8.21
CA CYS A 26 -5.52 10.30 -7.55
C CYS A 26 -4.23 10.18 -6.71
N TYR A 27 -3.11 10.65 -7.25
CA TYR A 27 -1.84 10.66 -6.55
C TYR A 27 -1.84 11.56 -5.33
N VAL A 28 -2.38 12.78 -5.45
CA VAL A 28 -2.50 13.73 -4.33
C VAL A 28 -3.40 13.13 -3.24
N THR A 29 -4.54 12.53 -3.62
CA THR A 29 -5.41 11.82 -2.66
C THR A 29 -4.66 10.71 -1.94
N PHE A 30 -3.90 9.88 -2.65
CA PHE A 30 -3.04 8.87 -2.03
C PHE A 30 -2.03 9.49 -1.07
N PHE A 31 -1.31 10.54 -1.49
CA PHE A 31 -0.25 11.12 -0.69
C PHE A 31 -0.80 11.75 0.60
N VAL A 32 -1.93 12.46 0.53
CA VAL A 32 -2.64 12.97 1.70
C VAL A 32 -3.10 11.82 2.61
N THR A 33 -3.65 10.76 2.03
CA THR A 33 -4.08 9.56 2.79
C THR A 33 -2.90 8.89 3.49
N PHE A 34 -1.75 8.80 2.83
CA PHE A 34 -0.50 8.26 3.38
C PHE A 34 0.01 9.11 4.55
N LEU A 35 0.04 10.43 4.40
CA LEU A 35 0.42 11.35 5.49
C LEU A 35 -0.57 11.27 6.65
N TYR A 36 -1.87 11.17 6.37
CA TYR A 36 -2.89 10.96 7.39
C TYR A 36 -2.67 9.64 8.13
N ALA A 37 -2.28 8.58 7.43
CA ALA A 37 -1.99 7.28 8.05
C ALA A 37 -0.84 7.36 9.06
N ILE A 38 0.20 8.17 8.80
CA ILE A 38 1.28 8.43 9.77
C ILE A 38 0.71 9.03 11.05
N GLY A 39 -0.14 10.06 10.93
CA GLY A 39 -0.78 10.68 12.08
C GLY A 39 -1.76 9.76 12.80
N PHE A 40 -2.55 9.01 12.05
CA PHE A 40 -3.54 8.06 12.56
C PHE A 40 -2.92 6.95 13.40
N VAL A 41 -1.87 6.29 12.88
CA VAL A 41 -1.16 5.19 13.58
C VAL A 41 -0.25 5.75 14.68
N GLY A 42 0.41 6.88 14.42
CA GLY A 42 1.35 7.50 15.35
C GLY A 42 0.71 8.26 16.51
N ASN A 43 -0.61 8.50 16.46
CA ASN A 43 -1.35 9.40 17.34
C ASN A 43 -0.86 10.86 17.26
N PHE A 44 -0.58 11.35 16.05
CA PHE A 44 -0.11 12.71 15.80
C PHE A 44 -1.10 13.51 14.97
N VAL A 45 -1.47 14.71 15.44
CA VAL A 45 -2.06 15.79 14.63
C VAL A 45 -3.19 15.32 13.68
N VAL A 46 -4.10 14.49 14.19
CA VAL A 46 -5.32 14.06 13.49
C VAL A 46 -6.53 14.18 14.42
N PRO A 47 -7.75 14.45 13.90
CA PRO A 47 -8.94 14.60 14.75
C PRO A 47 -9.31 13.32 15.52
N LYS A 48 -9.06 12.16 14.90
CA LYS A 48 -9.26 10.84 15.51
C LYS A 48 -8.11 9.93 15.07
N SER A 49 -7.35 9.45 16.05
CA SER A 49 -6.29 8.47 15.87
C SER A 49 -6.75 7.06 16.20
N ILE A 50 -5.89 6.08 15.94
CA ILE A 50 -6.17 4.67 16.22
C ILE A 50 -6.41 4.38 17.71
N ASP A 51 -5.74 5.14 18.59
CA ASP A 51 -5.77 4.99 20.06
C ASP A 51 -6.60 6.07 20.77
N SER A 52 -7.53 6.74 20.07
CA SER A 52 -8.42 7.74 20.67
C SER A 52 -9.36 7.14 21.75
N ALA A 53 -10.14 7.99 22.44
CA ALA A 53 -11.09 7.51 23.45
C ALA A 53 -12.22 6.66 22.81
N PRO A 54 -12.65 5.57 23.46
CA PRO A 54 -13.72 4.72 22.97
C PRO A 54 -15.07 5.45 23.04
N ILE A 55 -15.90 5.27 22.01
CA ILE A 55 -17.21 5.93 21.87
C ILE A 55 -18.39 4.97 21.80
N ILE A 56 -18.13 3.67 21.59
CA ILE A 56 -19.15 2.62 21.52
C ILE A 56 -18.66 1.35 22.26
N PRO A 57 -19.55 0.39 22.57
CA PRO A 57 -19.18 -0.85 23.27
C PRO A 57 -18.11 -1.68 22.54
N LEU A 58 -17.25 -2.36 23.30
CA LEU A 58 -16.09 -3.11 22.81
C LEU A 58 -16.42 -4.07 21.66
N GLY A 59 -17.45 -4.91 21.83
CA GLY A 59 -17.82 -5.91 20.82
C GLY A 59 -18.26 -5.29 19.48
N GLN A 60 -18.99 -4.18 19.54
CA GLN A 60 -19.43 -3.45 18.34
C GLN A 60 -18.23 -2.78 17.65
N ALA A 61 -17.34 -2.16 18.42
CA ALA A 61 -16.12 -1.56 17.89
C ALA A 61 -15.20 -2.57 17.21
N LEU A 62 -15.01 -3.76 17.80
CA LEU A 62 -14.25 -4.86 17.20
C LEU A 62 -14.87 -5.32 15.87
N LEU A 63 -16.18 -5.51 15.83
CA LEU A 63 -16.88 -5.92 14.60
C LEU A 63 -16.70 -4.89 13.48
N VAL A 64 -16.85 -3.60 13.80
CA VAL A 64 -16.64 -2.50 12.84
C VAL A 64 -15.19 -2.48 12.36
N ASN A 65 -14.21 -2.54 13.25
CA ASN A 65 -12.79 -2.48 12.88
C ASN A 65 -12.37 -3.66 11.99
N VAL A 66 -12.79 -4.89 12.34
CA VAL A 66 -12.53 -6.08 11.52
C VAL A 66 -13.22 -5.97 10.16
N GLY A 67 -14.45 -5.47 10.13
CA GLY A 67 -15.18 -5.19 8.88
C GLY A 67 -14.48 -4.18 7.98
N LEU A 68 -13.98 -3.07 8.55
CA LEU A 68 -13.24 -2.04 7.81
C LEU A 68 -11.91 -2.57 7.26
N LEU A 69 -11.16 -3.32 8.07
CA LEU A 69 -9.93 -3.98 7.64
C LEU A 69 -10.19 -5.01 6.54
N GLY A 70 -11.25 -5.81 6.69
CA GLY A 70 -11.70 -6.78 5.69
C GLY A 70 -12.10 -6.10 4.38
N LEU A 71 -12.87 -5.01 4.44
CA LEU A 71 -13.25 -4.22 3.28
C LEU A 71 -12.02 -3.72 2.51
N PHE A 72 -11.05 -3.12 3.21
CA PHE A 72 -9.80 -2.67 2.60
C PHE A 72 -9.02 -3.84 2.00
N ALA A 73 -8.81 -4.92 2.76
CA ALA A 73 -8.03 -6.07 2.30
C ALA A 73 -8.65 -6.72 1.06
N LEU A 74 -9.97 -6.91 1.04
CA LEU A 74 -10.71 -7.49 -0.09
C LEU A 74 -10.65 -6.58 -1.31
N GLN A 75 -10.96 -5.29 -1.17
CA GLN A 75 -10.93 -4.34 -2.28
C GLN A 75 -9.52 -4.23 -2.87
N HIS A 76 -8.51 -4.00 -2.03
CA HIS A 76 -7.14 -3.83 -2.46
C HIS A 76 -6.59 -5.10 -3.13
N SER A 77 -6.85 -6.27 -2.55
CA SER A 77 -6.41 -7.55 -3.12
C SER A 77 -7.07 -7.86 -4.44
N ALA A 78 -8.40 -7.69 -4.53
CA ALA A 78 -9.17 -7.96 -5.73
C ALA A 78 -8.64 -7.12 -6.89
N MET A 79 -8.52 -5.80 -6.72
CA MET A 79 -8.04 -4.92 -7.78
C MET A 79 -6.56 -5.12 -8.13
N ALA A 80 -5.75 -5.67 -7.23
CA ALA A 80 -4.36 -6.01 -7.53
C ALA A 80 -4.23 -7.24 -8.46
N ARG A 81 -5.22 -8.14 -8.49
CA ARG A 81 -5.18 -9.38 -9.27
C ARG A 81 -5.34 -9.16 -10.77
N GLN A 82 -4.65 -9.97 -11.56
CA GLN A 82 -4.64 -9.85 -13.03
C GLN A 82 -6.01 -10.13 -13.65
N GLU A 83 -6.75 -11.09 -13.09
CA GLU A 83 -8.08 -11.49 -13.53
C GLU A 83 -9.07 -10.31 -13.38
N PHE A 84 -9.02 -9.64 -12.22
CA PHE A 84 -9.83 -8.45 -11.99
C PHE A 84 -9.45 -7.32 -12.94
N LYS A 85 -8.15 -7.06 -13.16
CA LYS A 85 -7.68 -6.02 -14.09
C LYS A 85 -8.18 -6.26 -15.53
N THR A 86 -8.13 -7.50 -16.00
CA THR A 86 -8.63 -7.84 -17.34
C THR A 86 -10.12 -7.55 -17.47
N TRP A 87 -10.93 -7.86 -16.46
CA TRP A 87 -12.36 -7.51 -16.44
C TRP A 87 -12.58 -6.00 -16.29
N TRP A 88 -11.94 -5.37 -15.31
CA TRP A 88 -12.14 -3.97 -14.94
C TRP A 88 -11.77 -3.01 -16.07
N THR A 89 -10.74 -3.35 -16.87
CA THR A 89 -10.32 -2.55 -18.02
C THR A 89 -11.28 -2.59 -19.21
N THR A 90 -12.37 -3.36 -19.13
CA THR A 90 -13.51 -3.25 -20.07
C THR A 90 -14.44 -2.08 -19.72
N ILE A 91 -14.38 -1.60 -18.48
CA ILE A 91 -15.19 -0.49 -17.95
C ILE A 91 -14.32 0.77 -17.81
N VAL A 92 -13.16 0.64 -17.17
CA VAL A 92 -12.22 1.74 -16.94
C VAL A 92 -11.16 1.78 -18.04
N PRO A 93 -10.90 2.94 -18.66
CA PRO A 93 -9.87 3.04 -19.69
C PRO A 93 -8.50 2.63 -19.16
N LYS A 94 -7.81 1.75 -19.91
CA LYS A 94 -6.48 1.24 -19.55
C LYS A 94 -5.49 2.32 -19.08
N PRO A 95 -5.39 3.53 -19.71
CA PRO A 95 -4.42 4.54 -19.28
C PRO A 95 -4.60 5.06 -17.85
N VAL A 96 -5.80 4.95 -17.27
CA VAL A 96 -6.11 5.44 -15.92
C VAL A 96 -6.34 4.31 -14.91
N GLU A 97 -6.26 3.05 -15.33
CA GLU A 97 -6.56 1.88 -14.48
C GLU A 97 -5.78 1.91 -13.16
N ARG A 98 -4.46 2.12 -13.23
CA ARG A 98 -3.62 2.14 -12.02
C ARG A 98 -3.97 3.31 -11.11
N SER A 99 -4.22 4.49 -11.67
CA SER A 99 -4.64 5.68 -10.91
C SER A 99 -6.00 5.45 -10.23
N THR A 100 -6.95 4.80 -10.92
CA THR A 100 -8.25 4.43 -10.35
C THR A 100 -8.10 3.41 -9.22
N TYR A 101 -7.25 2.40 -9.38
CA TYR A 101 -6.92 1.47 -8.29
C TYR A 101 -6.39 2.19 -7.05
N VAL A 102 -5.47 3.14 -7.23
CA VAL A 102 -4.88 3.95 -6.15
C VAL A 102 -5.96 4.80 -5.47
N LEU A 103 -6.84 5.44 -6.25
CA LEU A 103 -7.96 6.22 -5.70
C LEU A 103 -8.88 5.37 -4.84
N PHE A 104 -9.37 4.24 -5.35
CA PHE A 104 -10.30 3.37 -4.62
C PHE A 104 -9.67 2.82 -3.35
N SER A 105 -8.40 2.42 -3.41
CA SER A 105 -7.65 1.96 -2.23
C SER A 105 -7.46 3.07 -1.19
N SER A 106 -7.22 4.31 -1.64
CA SER A 106 -7.12 5.48 -0.76
C SER A 106 -8.46 5.81 -0.12
N LEU A 107 -9.56 5.74 -0.88
CA LEU A 107 -10.91 5.94 -0.36
C LEU A 107 -11.27 4.87 0.68
N CYS A 108 -10.96 3.60 0.45
CA CYS A 108 -11.15 2.55 1.45
C CYS A 108 -10.35 2.80 2.74
N LEU A 109 -9.11 3.30 2.64
CA LEU A 109 -8.33 3.71 3.82
C LEU A 109 -8.93 4.92 4.52
N LEU A 110 -9.37 5.95 3.79
CA LEU A 110 -10.04 7.12 4.38
C LEU A 110 -11.34 6.72 5.09
N THR A 111 -12.13 5.81 4.49
CA THR A 111 -13.30 5.20 5.13
C THR A 111 -12.89 4.45 6.40
N LEU A 112 -11.81 3.66 6.35
CA LEU A 112 -11.28 2.98 7.54
C LEU A 112 -10.93 3.99 8.64
N PHE A 113 -10.15 5.03 8.35
CA PHE A 113 -9.75 6.03 9.34
C PHE A 113 -10.96 6.77 9.92
N TYR A 114 -11.88 7.18 9.05
CA TYR A 114 -13.06 7.94 9.46
C TYR A 114 -14.02 7.11 10.31
N PHE A 115 -14.23 5.83 9.99
CA PHE A 115 -15.15 4.96 10.72
C PHE A 115 -14.48 4.07 11.77
N TRP A 116 -13.17 4.15 11.94
CA TRP A 116 -12.43 3.39 12.96
C TRP A 116 -12.99 3.63 14.35
N GLN A 117 -13.07 2.57 15.15
CA GLN A 117 -13.61 2.59 16.50
C GLN A 117 -12.48 2.32 17.50
N PRO A 118 -12.00 3.34 18.23
CA PRO A 118 -11.03 3.14 19.29
C PRO A 118 -11.60 2.28 20.43
N LEU A 119 -10.74 1.50 21.09
CA LEU A 119 -11.15 0.59 22.16
C LEU A 119 -10.72 1.05 23.56
N GLY A 120 -9.81 2.04 23.66
CA GLY A 120 -9.38 2.66 24.93
C GLY A 120 -8.56 1.80 25.89
N ILE A 121 -8.54 0.47 25.71
CA ILE A 121 -7.78 -0.44 26.58
C ILE A 121 -6.31 -0.43 26.17
N VAL A 122 -5.44 0.03 27.04
CA VAL A 122 -3.98 0.05 26.84
C VAL A 122 -3.40 -1.34 27.17
N ILE A 123 -2.63 -1.91 26.24
CA ILE A 123 -1.88 -3.16 26.42
C ILE A 123 -0.50 -2.87 27.02
N TRP A 124 0.22 -1.89 26.46
CA TRP A 124 1.47 -1.40 27.03
C TRP A 124 1.60 0.10 26.87
N HIS A 125 2.34 0.69 27.80
CA HIS A 125 2.75 2.07 27.79
C HIS A 125 4.20 2.17 28.26
N VAL A 126 5.09 2.70 27.41
CA VAL A 126 6.51 2.83 27.73
C VAL A 126 6.78 4.19 28.35
N GLU A 127 7.02 4.22 29.66
CA GLU A 127 7.29 5.44 30.42
C GLU A 127 8.71 5.98 30.22
N ASN A 128 9.70 5.09 30.07
CA ASN A 128 11.09 5.49 29.94
C ASN A 128 11.29 6.29 28.65
N PRO A 129 11.79 7.54 28.73
CA PRO A 129 11.87 8.44 27.58
C PRO A 129 12.84 7.95 26.49
N ILE A 130 13.91 7.24 26.87
CA ILE A 130 14.88 6.69 25.91
C ILE A 130 14.22 5.60 25.08
N PHE A 131 13.53 4.64 25.71
CA PHE A 131 12.84 3.57 24.99
C PHE A 131 11.66 4.10 24.17
N ARG A 132 10.94 5.10 24.68
CA ARG A 132 9.88 5.79 23.93
C ARG A 132 10.41 6.44 22.64
N ASN A 133 11.52 7.16 22.73
CA ASN A 133 12.15 7.79 21.57
C ASN A 133 12.72 6.76 20.59
N LEU A 134 13.26 5.64 21.09
CA LEU A 134 13.70 4.53 20.26
C LEU A 134 12.53 3.94 19.45
N LEU A 135 11.37 3.73 20.07
CA LEU A 135 10.18 3.23 19.37
C LEU A 135 9.72 4.21 18.30
N TYR A 136 9.66 5.51 18.60
CA TYR A 136 9.34 6.52 17.57
C TYR A 136 10.39 6.61 16.46
N ALA A 137 11.67 6.39 16.76
CA ALA A 137 12.71 6.33 15.73
C ALA A 137 12.52 5.12 14.80
N LEU A 138 12.16 3.95 15.36
CA LEU A 138 11.82 2.75 14.59
C LEU A 138 10.53 2.92 13.78
N PHE A 139 9.52 3.58 14.34
CA PHE A 139 8.30 3.99 13.63
C PHE A 139 8.62 4.88 12.43
N GLY A 140 9.38 5.95 12.64
CA GLY A 140 9.81 6.86 11.59
C GLY A 140 10.66 6.17 10.53
N PHE A 141 11.56 5.27 10.95
CA PHE A 141 12.32 4.42 10.05
C PHE A 141 11.41 3.55 9.18
N GLY A 142 10.35 2.96 9.75
CA GLY A 142 9.36 2.18 9.01
C GLY A 142 8.71 2.97 7.88
N TRP A 143 8.17 4.15 8.18
CA TRP A 143 7.56 5.04 7.19
C TRP A 143 8.55 5.52 6.12
N LEU A 144 9.77 5.87 6.53
CA LEU A 144 10.83 6.27 5.60
C LEU A 144 11.22 5.11 4.69
N LEU A 145 11.33 3.90 5.23
CA LEU A 145 11.63 2.70 4.45
C LEU A 145 10.52 2.41 3.43
N VAL A 146 9.24 2.55 3.80
CA VAL A 146 8.12 2.47 2.84
C VAL A 146 8.32 3.48 1.72
N LEU A 147 8.48 4.77 2.06
CA LEU A 147 8.60 5.84 1.06
C LEU A 147 9.80 5.60 0.13
N VAL A 148 11.00 5.38 0.67
CA VAL A 148 12.21 5.12 -0.13
C VAL A 148 12.05 3.87 -0.99
N SER A 149 11.48 2.79 -0.44
CA SER A 149 11.28 1.54 -1.19
C SER A 149 10.39 1.73 -2.41
N THR A 150 9.40 2.62 -2.36
CA THR A 150 8.58 2.94 -3.53
C THR A 150 9.38 3.68 -4.61
N PHE A 151 10.25 4.63 -4.26
CA PHE A 151 11.12 5.32 -5.22
C PHE A 151 12.11 4.37 -5.90
N LEU A 152 12.65 3.40 -5.15
CA LEU A 152 13.58 2.41 -5.67
C LEU A 152 12.97 1.51 -6.76
N ILE A 153 11.66 1.24 -6.73
CA ILE A 153 10.96 0.43 -7.74
C ILE A 153 10.11 1.26 -8.71
N ASN A 154 10.38 2.56 -8.82
CA ASN A 154 9.64 3.55 -9.61
C ASN A 154 8.28 3.96 -8.99
N HIS A 155 8.35 4.88 -8.03
CA HIS A 155 7.21 5.44 -7.29
C HIS A 155 6.08 5.91 -8.22
N PHE A 156 6.43 6.59 -9.31
CA PHE A 156 5.46 7.13 -10.24
C PHE A 156 4.74 6.07 -11.07
N ASP A 157 5.38 4.94 -11.37
CA ASP A 157 4.70 3.80 -12.00
C ASP A 157 3.82 3.07 -10.98
N LEU A 158 4.33 2.87 -9.76
CA LEU A 158 3.60 2.24 -8.67
C LEU A 158 2.28 2.96 -8.36
N PHE A 159 2.24 4.29 -8.45
CA PHE A 159 1.03 5.07 -8.20
C PHE A 159 0.31 5.56 -9.48
N GLY A 160 0.67 5.03 -10.66
CA GLY A 160 -0.06 5.27 -11.91
C GLY A 160 0.27 6.58 -12.64
N LEU A 161 1.06 7.47 -12.05
CA LEU A 161 1.48 8.74 -12.66
C LEU A 161 2.27 8.54 -13.96
N ARG A 162 3.18 7.56 -14.02
CA ARG A 162 3.93 7.27 -15.25
C ARG A 162 3.00 6.80 -16.38
N GLN A 163 1.99 6.00 -16.06
CA GLN A 163 1.04 5.48 -17.04
C GLN A 163 0.24 6.60 -17.70
N VAL A 164 -0.34 7.50 -16.89
CA VAL A 164 -1.08 8.66 -17.42
C VAL A 164 -0.17 9.66 -18.13
N TYR A 165 1.10 9.79 -17.71
CA TYR A 165 2.07 10.64 -18.38
C TYR A 165 2.46 10.12 -19.78
N LEU A 166 2.69 8.80 -19.91
CA LEU A 166 2.96 8.20 -21.23
C LEU A 166 1.77 8.39 -22.15
N TYR A 167 0.55 8.21 -21.65
CA TYR A 167 -0.67 8.48 -22.39
C TYR A 167 -0.80 9.97 -22.76
N LEU A 168 -0.48 10.89 -21.85
CA LEU A 168 -0.40 12.32 -22.16
C LEU A 168 0.59 12.62 -23.28
N ARG A 169 1.70 11.88 -23.38
CA ARG A 169 2.69 11.98 -24.46
C ARG A 169 2.30 11.22 -25.72
N GLY A 170 1.21 10.45 -25.70
CA GLY A 170 0.76 9.66 -26.83
C GLY A 170 1.66 8.45 -27.09
N LYS A 171 2.30 7.96 -26.03
CA LYS A 171 3.14 6.76 -26.04
C LYS A 171 2.38 5.62 -25.37
N ASP A 172 2.59 4.41 -25.85
CA ASP A 172 2.09 3.22 -25.19
C ASP A 172 2.80 2.97 -23.85
N TYR A 173 2.10 2.29 -22.95
CA TYR A 173 2.68 1.86 -21.69
C TYR A 173 3.78 0.83 -21.94
N THR A 174 4.94 1.03 -21.32
CA THR A 174 6.05 0.08 -21.35
C THR A 174 6.31 -0.44 -19.95
N HIS A 175 6.41 -1.76 -19.82
CA HIS A 175 6.72 -2.42 -18.55
C HIS A 175 8.14 -2.07 -18.08
N LEU A 176 8.30 -1.98 -16.77
CA LEU A 176 9.61 -1.77 -16.16
C LEU A 176 10.41 -3.07 -16.12
N ASN A 177 11.73 -2.95 -16.28
CA ASN A 177 12.63 -4.07 -16.08
C ASN A 177 12.65 -4.50 -14.61
N PHE A 178 12.77 -5.79 -14.38
CA PHE A 178 12.95 -6.32 -13.03
C PHE A 178 14.32 -5.91 -12.48
N VAL A 179 14.33 -5.20 -11.36
CA VAL A 179 15.54 -4.69 -10.69
C VAL A 179 15.47 -4.94 -9.19
N THR A 180 16.63 -5.08 -8.56
CA THR A 180 16.76 -5.36 -7.11
C THR A 180 17.69 -4.37 -6.41
N PRO A 181 17.33 -3.06 -6.37
CA PRO A 181 18.18 -2.01 -5.82
C PRO A 181 18.19 -1.99 -4.28
N GLY A 182 19.30 -1.55 -3.68
CA GLY A 182 19.38 -1.21 -2.25
C GLY A 182 18.86 -2.31 -1.31
N PRO A 183 17.85 -2.04 -0.46
CA PRO A 183 17.25 -3.01 0.47
C PRO A 183 16.74 -4.30 -0.19
N TYR A 184 16.32 -4.24 -1.47
CA TYR A 184 15.87 -5.42 -2.21
C TYR A 184 16.98 -6.46 -2.41
N LYS A 185 18.26 -6.12 -2.17
CA LYS A 185 19.36 -7.10 -2.16
C LYS A 185 19.39 -7.97 -0.89
N TYR A 186 18.76 -7.50 0.19
CA TYR A 186 18.82 -8.14 1.51
C TYR A 186 17.51 -8.80 1.91
N VAL A 187 16.38 -8.20 1.52
CA VAL A 187 15.03 -8.73 1.75
C VAL A 187 14.18 -8.50 0.51
N ARG A 188 13.28 -9.44 0.18
CA ARG A 188 12.48 -9.32 -1.05
C ARG A 188 11.41 -8.26 -0.97
N HIS A 189 10.93 -7.97 0.24
CA HIS A 189 9.80 -7.09 0.48
C HIS A 189 10.10 -5.99 1.50
N PRO A 190 11.05 -5.08 1.23
CA PRO A 190 11.42 -4.02 2.16
C PRO A 190 10.25 -3.06 2.45
N LEU A 191 9.32 -2.88 1.51
CA LEU A 191 8.11 -2.10 1.71
C LEU A 191 7.21 -2.71 2.81
N TYR A 192 7.02 -4.04 2.81
CA TYR A 192 6.28 -4.71 3.89
C TYR A 192 7.03 -4.69 5.22
N VAL A 193 8.36 -4.79 5.20
CA VAL A 193 9.17 -4.61 6.43
C VAL A 193 8.96 -3.20 7.01
N GLY A 194 8.93 -2.17 6.17
CA GLY A 194 8.63 -0.80 6.60
C GLY A 194 7.26 -0.66 7.26
N TRP A 195 6.22 -1.29 6.70
CA TRP A 195 4.89 -1.34 7.31
C TRP A 195 4.88 -2.04 8.67
N LEU A 196 5.59 -3.17 8.81
CA LEU A 196 5.69 -3.87 10.10
C LEU A 196 6.35 -2.98 11.17
N PHE A 197 7.43 -2.26 10.84
CA PHE A 197 8.00 -1.27 11.76
C PHE A 197 7.00 -0.16 12.12
N ALA A 198 6.29 0.38 11.12
CA ALA A 198 5.33 1.46 11.32
C ALA A 198 4.15 1.07 12.22
N PHE A 199 3.67 -0.17 12.16
CA PHE A 199 2.48 -0.61 12.92
C PHE A 199 2.81 -1.17 14.30
N TRP A 200 4.03 -1.65 14.52
CA TRP A 200 4.41 -2.28 15.79
C TRP A 200 5.26 -1.38 16.70
N SER A 201 5.98 -0.41 16.14
CA SER A 201 6.96 0.39 16.89
C SER A 201 6.35 1.62 17.56
N ILE A 202 5.26 1.44 18.32
CA ILE A 202 4.58 2.54 19.01
C ILE A 202 4.79 2.42 20.54
N PRO A 203 5.03 3.52 21.27
CA PRO A 203 5.25 3.47 22.72
C PRO A 203 3.99 3.20 23.54
N THR A 204 2.81 3.50 22.98
CA THR A 204 1.51 3.18 23.59
C THR A 204 0.74 2.32 22.62
N MET A 205 0.46 1.08 23.00
CA MET A 205 -0.34 0.15 22.20
C MET A 205 -1.66 -0.08 22.88
N THR A 206 -2.78 0.25 22.23
CA THR A 206 -4.10 -0.18 22.69
C THR A 206 -4.53 -1.49 22.04
N VAL A 207 -5.62 -2.08 22.53
CA VAL A 207 -6.27 -3.24 21.88
C VAL A 207 -6.64 -2.91 20.44
N ALA A 208 -7.08 -1.68 20.14
CA ALA A 208 -7.49 -1.29 18.78
C ALA A 208 -6.28 -1.35 17.84
N HIS A 209 -5.17 -0.75 18.26
CA HIS A 209 -3.92 -0.76 17.52
C HIS A 209 -3.34 -2.16 17.39
N LEU A 210 -3.39 -2.97 18.45
CA LEU A 210 -2.92 -4.36 18.38
C LEU A 210 -3.74 -5.18 17.38
N VAL A 211 -5.06 -5.04 17.37
CA VAL A 211 -5.94 -5.68 16.37
C VAL A 211 -5.57 -5.23 14.96
N PHE A 212 -5.37 -3.92 14.76
CA PHE A 212 -4.91 -3.38 13.47
C PHE A 212 -3.57 -3.99 13.05
N ALA A 213 -2.56 -3.99 13.94
CA ALA A 213 -1.21 -4.49 13.64
C ALA A 213 -1.20 -5.99 13.34
N VAL A 214 -1.93 -6.81 14.11
CA VAL A 214 -2.04 -8.25 13.88
C VAL A 214 -2.78 -8.56 12.57
N MET A 215 -3.93 -7.94 12.34
CA MET A 215 -4.74 -8.18 11.14
C MET A 215 -4.02 -7.73 9.86
N THR A 216 -3.37 -6.56 9.90
CA THR A 216 -2.56 -6.07 8.77
C THR A 216 -1.31 -6.92 8.55
N THR A 217 -0.67 -7.43 9.61
CA THR A 217 0.43 -8.40 9.48
C THR A 217 -0.03 -9.69 8.81
N ALA A 218 -1.15 -10.28 9.26
CA ALA A 218 -1.72 -11.47 8.66
C ALA A 218 -2.06 -11.23 7.18
N TYR A 219 -2.66 -10.08 6.87
CA TYR A 219 -2.94 -9.67 5.49
C TYR A 219 -1.66 -9.53 4.66
N ILE A 220 -0.62 -8.87 5.16
CA ILE A 220 0.68 -8.74 4.49
C ILE A 220 1.27 -10.11 4.16
N LEU A 221 1.23 -11.06 5.10
CA LEU A 221 1.76 -12.41 4.86
C LEU A 221 1.01 -13.13 3.73
N VAL A 222 -0.31 -13.00 3.67
CA VAL A 222 -1.12 -13.53 2.57
C VAL A 222 -0.83 -12.80 1.26
N ALA A 223 -0.76 -11.47 1.29
CA ALA A 223 -0.50 -10.62 0.14
C ALA A 223 0.86 -10.95 -0.50
N ILE A 224 1.90 -11.19 0.31
CA ILE A 224 3.22 -11.63 -0.16
C ILE A 224 3.10 -12.92 -0.97
N GLN A 225 2.40 -13.95 -0.47
CA GLN A 225 2.27 -15.22 -1.21
C GLN A 225 1.60 -15.00 -2.57
N LEU A 226 0.56 -14.16 -2.61
CA LEU A 226 -0.15 -13.84 -3.84
C LEU A 226 0.70 -12.99 -4.80
N GLU A 227 1.49 -12.06 -4.26
CA GLU A 227 2.39 -11.20 -5.02
C GLU A 227 3.55 -12.00 -5.62
N GLU A 228 4.22 -12.86 -4.84
CA GLU A 228 5.33 -13.67 -5.35
C GLU A 228 4.84 -14.63 -6.46
N ARG A 229 3.62 -15.16 -6.36
CA ARG A 229 3.02 -15.97 -7.43
C ARG A 229 2.86 -15.18 -8.73
N ASP A 230 2.42 -13.93 -8.64
CA ASP A 230 2.26 -13.08 -9.81
C ASP A 230 3.61 -12.61 -10.38
N LEU A 231 4.59 -12.31 -9.52
CA LEU A 231 5.94 -11.97 -9.94
C LEU A 231 6.64 -13.13 -10.66
N VAL A 232 6.41 -14.37 -10.24
CA VAL A 232 6.88 -15.56 -10.99
C VAL A 232 6.20 -15.65 -12.36
N LYS A 233 4.88 -15.38 -12.47
CA LYS A 233 4.18 -15.39 -13.76
C LYS A 233 4.71 -14.32 -14.72
N VAL A 234 5.05 -13.13 -14.20
CA VAL A 234 5.48 -11.97 -15.01
C VAL A 234 6.98 -12.02 -15.36
N HIS A 235 7.84 -12.39 -14.41
CA HIS A 235 9.30 -12.32 -14.56
C HIS A 235 9.98 -13.68 -14.71
N GLY A 236 9.25 -14.78 -14.56
CA GLY A 236 9.74 -16.14 -14.81
C GLY A 236 10.98 -16.50 -13.99
N LYS A 237 12.00 -17.04 -14.68
CA LYS A 237 13.24 -17.52 -14.07
C LYS A 237 13.99 -16.46 -13.27
N ALA A 238 14.01 -15.21 -13.75
CA ALA A 238 14.73 -14.13 -13.07
C ALA A 238 14.22 -13.90 -11.64
N TYR A 239 12.90 -13.99 -11.43
CA TYR A 239 12.32 -13.86 -10.09
C TYR A 239 12.51 -15.13 -9.25
N VAL A 240 12.48 -16.33 -9.85
CA VAL A 240 12.76 -17.58 -9.14
C VAL A 240 14.18 -17.57 -8.57
N GLU A 241 15.19 -17.24 -9.39
CA GLU A 241 16.59 -17.14 -8.95
C GLU A 241 16.81 -16.05 -7.90
N TYR A 242 16.07 -14.94 -7.99
CA TYR A 242 16.08 -13.91 -6.95
C TYR A 242 15.46 -14.43 -5.64
N ARG A 243 14.31 -15.10 -5.74
CA ARG A 243 13.60 -15.70 -4.61
C ARG A 243 14.46 -16.73 -3.89
N ASP A 244 15.29 -17.45 -4.61
CA ASP A 244 16.20 -18.46 -4.03
C ASP A 244 17.31 -17.83 -3.21
N ARG A 245 17.86 -16.69 -3.66
CA ARG A 245 19.01 -16.02 -3.03
C ARG A 245 18.66 -15.06 -1.90
N VAL A 246 17.54 -14.33 -2.01
CA VAL A 246 17.21 -13.24 -1.09
C VAL A 246 16.04 -13.66 -0.19
N PRO A 247 16.12 -13.56 1.15
CA PRO A 247 15.03 -13.95 2.05
C PRO A 247 13.83 -13.01 1.97
N MET A 248 12.67 -13.47 2.45
CA MET A 248 11.38 -12.75 2.29
C MET A 248 11.33 -11.43 3.07
N LEU A 249 11.50 -11.49 4.41
CA LEU A 249 11.32 -10.36 5.33
C LEU A 249 12.49 -10.14 6.29
N ILE A 250 13.09 -11.21 6.81
CA ILE A 250 14.19 -11.13 7.78
C ILE A 250 15.51 -11.30 7.03
N PRO A 251 16.41 -10.30 7.06
CA PRO A 251 17.70 -10.41 6.38
C PRO A 251 18.51 -11.57 6.95
N PHE A 252 19.34 -12.20 6.10
CA PHE A 252 20.24 -13.31 6.47
C PHE A 252 19.56 -14.58 7.02
N SER A 253 18.22 -14.68 6.97
CA SER A 253 17.48 -15.86 7.43
C SER A 253 17.59 -17.08 6.49
N ARG A 254 18.06 -16.89 5.25
CA ARG A 254 18.37 -17.99 4.34
C ARG A 254 19.83 -18.39 4.49
N ARG A 255 20.08 -19.66 4.85
CA ARG A 255 21.39 -20.29 4.69
C ARG A 255 21.68 -20.46 3.20
N LYS A 256 22.91 -20.15 2.76
CA LYS A 256 23.39 -20.59 1.44
C LYS A 256 23.29 -22.12 1.41
N ALA A 257 22.49 -22.65 0.50
CA ALA A 257 22.52 -24.07 0.16
C ALA A 257 23.83 -24.39 -0.57
#